data_AF-A0A3A5K3V3-F1
#
_entry.id   AF-A0A3A5K3V3-F1
#
_cell.length_a   1.000
_cell.length_b   1.000
_cell.length_c   1.000
_cell.angle_alpha   90.00
_cell.angle_beta   90.00
_cell.angle_gamma   90.00
#
_symmetry.space_group_name_H-M   'P 1'
#
loop_
_entity.id
_entity.type
_entity.pdbx_description
1 polymer ?
#
loop_
_entity_poly.entity_id
_entity_poly.type
_entity_poly.pdbx_seq_one_letter_code
_entity_poly.pdbx_strand_id
1 'polypeptide(L)'
;MTSRKTLFAALAAFALLASPALAAAGGNGGGNGGGHGNGGGNGNSGGNGGGNSSKSGSQGKSSAGGQSSSKAGAKAGKATKGAAKQQAKEKEPKEKNIHAKLGALNSLQRNVNAYMNSKSKKFAAVQAFVMASANAKVAQAALEEANAAVTDEQAKLADLNAQLEAANALTPATPEEEAAKAAQIADLEAQIADQETAVADAEAAAAAAQSAADEAAVGTDDASLKDALEAMANKPVDDEVTQWAQDVLDEKIDQVADKLAPADPAAEEPDETEETE
;
A
#
# COMPACT_ATOMS: atom_id res chain seq x y z
N MET A 1 6.53 -13.72 -23.90
CA MET A 1 5.52 -13.48 -22.84
C MET A 1 5.85 -14.44 -21.71
N THR A 2 6.66 -14.00 -20.76
CA THR A 2 7.18 -14.83 -19.67
C THR A 2 6.34 -14.55 -18.43
N SER A 3 5.76 -15.62 -17.90
CA SER A 3 4.75 -15.66 -16.86
C SER A 3 5.30 -15.14 -15.52
N ARG A 4 4.76 -14.02 -15.02
CA ARG A 4 4.96 -13.53 -13.65
C ARG A 4 4.00 -14.25 -12.69
N LYS A 5 4.23 -15.53 -12.47
CA LYS A 5 3.48 -16.33 -11.50
C LYS A 5 4.49 -17.10 -10.66
N THR A 6 4.87 -16.50 -9.53
CA THR A 6 5.42 -17.11 -8.29
C THR A 6 6.37 -16.11 -7.61
N LEU A 7 5.86 -15.24 -6.73
CA LEU A 7 6.67 -14.56 -5.71
C LEU A 7 5.84 -14.36 -4.43
N PHE A 8 5.12 -15.40 -4.01
CA PHE A 8 4.56 -15.52 -2.67
C PHE A 8 4.80 -16.95 -2.17
N ALA A 9 6.07 -17.27 -1.89
CA ALA A 9 6.46 -18.37 -1.02
C ALA A 9 7.99 -18.37 -0.86
N ALA A 10 8.42 -18.47 0.41
CA ALA A 10 9.77 -18.80 0.89
C ALA A 10 10.82 -17.67 0.92
N LEU A 11 10.88 -16.97 2.06
CA LEU A 11 12.16 -16.64 2.68
C LEU A 11 12.10 -16.93 4.19
N ALA A 12 11.89 -18.21 4.53
CA ALA A 12 12.22 -18.73 5.85
C ALA A 12 13.52 -19.53 5.72
N ALA A 13 14.65 -18.86 5.93
CA ALA A 13 15.92 -19.40 6.45
C ALA A 13 17.10 -18.51 6.04
N PHE A 14 17.52 -17.61 6.92
CA PHE A 14 18.94 -17.28 7.08
C PHE A 14 19.23 -16.93 8.55
N ALA A 15 19.96 -17.83 9.22
CA ALA A 15 20.83 -17.68 10.40
C ALA A 15 20.31 -16.86 11.61
N LEU A 16 20.12 -17.34 12.84
CA LEU A 16 20.71 -18.46 13.60
C LEU A 16 22.23 -18.60 13.48
N LEU A 17 22.96 -17.50 13.66
CA LEU A 17 24.38 -17.50 14.03
C LEU A 17 24.69 -16.40 15.06
N ALA A 18 24.92 -16.86 16.29
CA ALA A 18 25.81 -16.30 17.31
C ALA A 18 25.71 -14.80 17.68
N SER A 19 24.90 -14.48 18.69
CA SER A 19 25.25 -13.42 19.65
C SER A 19 25.93 -14.07 20.86
N PRO A 20 27.16 -13.68 21.26
CA PRO A 20 27.62 -13.90 22.62
C PRO A 20 26.72 -13.08 23.55
N ALA A 21 26.08 -13.76 24.50
CA ALA A 21 25.40 -13.12 25.62
C ALA A 21 26.44 -12.41 26.49
N LEU A 22 26.72 -11.14 26.18
CA LEU A 22 27.47 -10.27 27.07
C LEU A 22 26.49 -9.73 28.12
N ALA A 23 26.49 -10.39 29.27
CA ALA A 23 25.89 -9.88 30.49
C ALA A 23 26.60 -8.57 30.88
N ALA A 24 25.93 -7.44 30.65
CA ALA A 24 26.25 -6.18 31.29
C ALA A 24 25.15 -5.85 32.32
N ALA A 25 25.62 -5.58 33.53
CA ALA A 25 24.85 -5.39 34.72
C ALA A 25 24.11 -4.04 34.74
N GLY A 26 22.90 -4.06 35.29
CA GLY A 26 22.40 -3.01 36.18
C GLY A 26 21.59 -1.87 35.55
N GLY A 27 20.44 -1.58 36.15
CA GLY A 27 19.95 -0.20 36.22
C GLY A 27 18.50 0.08 35.83
N ASN A 28 17.57 -0.32 36.70
CA ASN A 28 16.48 0.51 37.23
C ASN A 28 15.75 1.51 36.28
N GLY A 29 14.54 1.17 35.85
CA GLY A 29 13.58 2.10 35.25
C GLY A 29 12.16 1.81 35.72
N GLY A 30 11.80 2.34 36.90
CA GLY A 30 10.46 2.23 37.45
C GLY A 30 9.43 3.00 36.62
N GLY A 31 8.34 2.32 36.28
CA GLY A 31 7.22 2.90 35.53
C GLY A 31 6.50 3.99 36.31
N ASN A 32 6.17 5.08 35.63
CA ASN A 32 5.23 6.07 36.09
C ASN A 32 4.48 6.65 34.88
N GLY A 33 3.15 6.61 34.90
CA GLY A 33 2.35 7.22 33.83
C GLY A 33 0.91 6.72 33.70
N GLY A 34 0.18 6.56 34.80
CA GLY A 34 -1.26 6.31 34.76
C GLY A 34 -2.02 7.57 34.32
N GLY A 35 -2.47 7.59 33.06
CA GLY A 35 -3.30 8.67 32.52
C GLY A 35 -4.70 8.69 33.12
N HIS A 36 -5.06 9.81 33.76
CA HIS A 36 -6.44 10.20 34.03
C HIS A 36 -6.79 11.38 33.12
N GLY A 37 -7.79 11.19 32.25
CA GLY A 37 -8.31 12.23 31.37
C GLY A 37 -9.78 11.97 31.05
N ASN A 38 -10.66 12.14 32.03
CA ASN A 38 -12.09 12.31 31.78
C ASN A 38 -12.35 13.77 31.41
N GLY A 39 -12.73 14.01 30.16
CA GLY A 39 -13.16 15.30 29.66
C GLY A 39 -14.45 15.14 28.85
N GLY A 40 -15.58 15.07 29.56
CA GLY A 40 -16.89 15.24 28.95
C GLY A 40 -17.19 16.74 28.73
N GLY A 41 -17.90 17.06 27.65
CA GLY A 41 -18.35 18.43 27.40
C GLY A 41 -19.13 18.59 26.10
N ASN A 42 -20.46 18.62 26.23
CA ASN A 42 -21.45 18.93 25.20
C ASN A 42 -21.16 20.26 24.46
N GLY A 43 -21.38 20.25 23.15
CA GLY A 43 -21.57 21.46 22.33
C GLY A 43 -22.65 21.25 21.28
N ASN A 44 -23.90 21.54 21.64
CA ASN A 44 -25.03 21.59 20.71
C ASN A 44 -25.03 22.95 20.00
N SER A 45 -24.68 22.96 18.71
CA SER A 45 -24.69 24.16 17.87
C SER A 45 -26.12 24.53 17.48
N GLY A 46 -26.72 25.45 18.25
CA GLY A 46 -27.88 26.21 17.83
C GLY A 46 -27.46 27.40 16.96
N GLY A 47 -28.08 27.55 15.79
CA GLY A 47 -27.86 28.67 14.89
C GLY A 47 -29.10 28.94 14.04
N ASN A 48 -30.06 29.65 14.62
CA ASN A 48 -31.19 30.25 13.92
C ASN A 48 -30.80 31.67 13.48
N GLY A 49 -30.85 31.94 12.18
CA GLY A 49 -30.90 33.29 11.60
C GLY A 49 -31.50 33.13 10.20
N GLY A 50 -32.64 33.70 9.83
CA GLY A 50 -33.14 35.02 10.20
C GLY A 50 -32.82 35.99 9.06
N GLY A 51 -33.56 35.90 7.95
CA GLY A 51 -33.42 36.79 6.79
C GLY A 51 -34.71 36.83 5.97
N ASN A 52 -35.55 37.83 6.25
CA ASN A 52 -36.83 38.07 5.61
C ASN A 52 -36.71 39.11 4.48
N SER A 53 -37.62 38.96 3.52
CA SER A 53 -38.18 39.97 2.60
C SER A 53 -37.31 40.60 1.51
N SER A 54 -37.73 40.35 0.26
CA SER A 54 -38.23 41.43 -0.59
C SER A 54 -39.19 40.90 -1.65
N LYS A 55 -40.24 41.69 -1.86
CA LYS A 55 -41.49 41.43 -2.56
C LYS A 55 -41.45 42.21 -3.87
N SER A 56 -41.66 41.58 -5.02
CA SER A 56 -42.22 42.18 -6.25
C SER A 56 -42.22 41.08 -7.33
N GLY A 57 -43.14 40.96 -8.26
CA GLY A 57 -44.43 41.58 -8.51
C GLY A 57 -45.08 40.69 -9.57
N SER A 58 -46.30 40.24 -9.30
CA SER A 58 -47.09 39.50 -10.30
C SER A 58 -47.74 40.52 -11.22
N GLN A 59 -47.48 40.46 -12.52
CA GLN A 59 -48.44 40.79 -13.60
C GLN A 59 -47.80 40.55 -14.98
N GLY A 60 -48.46 39.74 -15.80
CA GLY A 60 -48.10 39.52 -17.20
C GLY A 60 -49.01 38.46 -17.83
N LYS A 61 -50.22 38.89 -18.20
CA LYS A 61 -51.24 38.10 -18.91
C LYS A 61 -50.92 37.99 -20.42
N SER A 62 -51.65 37.05 -21.04
CA SER A 62 -51.90 36.82 -22.48
C SER A 62 -50.87 35.91 -23.17
N SER A 63 -51.20 34.99 -24.08
CA SER A 63 -52.41 34.71 -24.87
C SER A 63 -52.25 33.26 -25.39
N ALA A 64 -53.16 32.34 -25.10
CA ALA A 64 -54.24 31.86 -25.97
C ALA A 64 -53.80 30.95 -27.15
N GLY A 65 -54.47 29.79 -27.22
CA GLY A 65 -54.49 28.84 -28.34
C GLY A 65 -54.17 27.42 -27.85
N GLY A 66 -55.06 26.45 -27.81
CA GLY A 66 -56.46 26.37 -28.21
C GLY A 66 -56.95 24.94 -27.92
N GLN A 67 -58.24 24.82 -27.59
CA GLN A 67 -59.12 23.64 -27.69
C GLN A 67 -58.65 22.31 -27.06
N SER A 68 -59.26 21.81 -25.97
CA SER A 68 -60.62 21.20 -25.92
C SER A 68 -60.81 20.13 -27.02
N SER A 69 -61.41 18.96 -26.85
CA SER A 69 -62.22 18.30 -25.84
C SER A 69 -62.33 16.84 -26.32
N SER A 70 -62.29 15.83 -25.46
CA SER A 70 -63.45 14.96 -25.15
C SER A 70 -62.87 13.76 -24.38
N LYS A 71 -63.08 13.65 -23.08
CA LYS A 71 -64.21 13.01 -22.38
C LYS A 71 -64.59 11.62 -22.91
N ALA A 72 -64.08 10.62 -22.18
CA ALA A 72 -64.73 9.42 -21.66
C ALA A 72 -65.77 8.69 -22.53
N GLY A 73 -65.45 7.43 -22.83
CA GLY A 73 -66.42 6.42 -23.26
C GLY A 73 -65.93 5.03 -22.88
N ALA A 74 -66.55 4.43 -21.87
CA ALA A 74 -66.29 3.09 -21.36
C ALA A 74 -66.66 1.99 -22.37
N LYS A 75 -65.98 0.84 -22.31
CA LYS A 75 -66.64 -0.47 -22.11
C LYS A 75 -65.67 -1.62 -21.91
N ALA A 76 -66.11 -2.51 -21.01
CA ALA A 76 -65.48 -3.72 -20.55
C ALA A 76 -65.44 -4.85 -21.59
N GLY A 77 -64.47 -5.75 -21.41
CA GLY A 77 -64.44 -7.08 -22.00
C GLY A 77 -63.67 -8.04 -21.08
N LYS A 78 -64.42 -8.73 -20.21
CA LYS A 78 -63.95 -9.80 -19.32
C LYS A 78 -64.15 -11.16 -20.01
N ALA A 79 -63.10 -11.99 -20.07
CA ALA A 79 -63.14 -13.47 -19.95
C ALA A 79 -61.69 -14.01 -20.01
N THR A 80 -61.00 -14.27 -18.90
CA THR A 80 -60.86 -15.56 -18.18
C THR A 80 -60.62 -16.83 -19.01
N LYS A 81 -59.49 -17.47 -18.64
CA LYS A 81 -59.18 -18.91 -18.55
C LYS A 81 -58.54 -19.59 -19.75
N GLY A 82 -57.26 -19.94 -19.56
CA GLY A 82 -56.52 -20.91 -20.35
C GLY A 82 -55.20 -21.24 -19.65
N ALA A 83 -55.27 -22.01 -18.56
CA ALA A 83 -54.10 -22.54 -17.87
C ALA A 83 -53.38 -23.52 -18.81
N ALA A 84 -52.25 -23.11 -19.37
CA ALA A 84 -51.26 -24.01 -19.96
C ALA A 84 -50.08 -24.10 -18.99
N LYS A 85 -50.08 -25.21 -18.26
CA LYS A 85 -48.99 -25.70 -17.41
C LYS A 85 -47.75 -25.87 -18.29
N GLN A 86 -46.91 -24.84 -18.38
CA GLN A 86 -45.57 -24.99 -18.94
C GLN A 86 -44.71 -25.66 -17.88
N GLN A 87 -44.41 -26.92 -18.17
CA GLN A 87 -43.41 -27.75 -17.52
C GLN A 87 -42.17 -26.90 -17.22
N ALA A 88 -41.73 -26.97 -15.96
CA ALA A 88 -40.42 -26.52 -15.56
C ALA A 88 -39.40 -27.28 -16.39
N LYS A 89 -38.98 -26.67 -17.51
CA LYS A 89 -37.71 -27.00 -18.14
C LYS A 89 -36.69 -26.51 -17.15
N GLU A 90 -36.18 -27.46 -16.36
CA GLU A 90 -35.03 -27.29 -15.50
C GLU A 90 -33.94 -26.65 -16.36
N LYS A 91 -33.80 -25.33 -16.22
CA LYS A 91 -32.71 -24.61 -16.83
C LYS A 91 -31.53 -25.05 -16.00
N GLU A 92 -30.70 -25.93 -16.55
CA GLU A 92 -29.29 -25.96 -16.16
C GLU A 92 -28.87 -24.50 -16.00
N PRO A 93 -28.36 -24.11 -14.82
CA PRO A 93 -28.07 -22.72 -14.56
C PRO A 93 -27.08 -22.29 -15.63
N LYS A 94 -27.55 -21.49 -16.60
CA LYS A 94 -26.65 -20.85 -17.57
C LYS A 94 -25.60 -20.16 -16.71
N GLU A 95 -24.37 -20.65 -16.76
CA GLU A 95 -23.24 -20.00 -16.13
C GLU A 95 -23.30 -18.56 -16.59
N LYS A 96 -23.63 -17.67 -15.66
CA LYS A 96 -23.77 -16.25 -15.98
C LYS A 96 -22.37 -15.83 -16.36
N ASN A 97 -22.18 -15.38 -17.61
CA ASN A 97 -20.92 -14.84 -18.12
C ASN A 97 -20.23 -14.02 -17.01
N ILE A 98 -18.92 -14.15 -16.83
CA ILE A 98 -18.15 -13.53 -15.74
C ILE A 98 -18.52 -12.04 -15.56
N HIS A 99 -18.70 -11.29 -16.64
CA HIS A 99 -19.16 -9.89 -16.60
C HIS A 99 -20.51 -9.66 -15.89
N ALA A 100 -21.45 -10.61 -16.01
CA ALA A 100 -22.69 -10.59 -15.26
C ALA A 100 -22.48 -10.97 -13.78
N LYS A 101 -21.44 -11.74 -13.44
CA LYS A 101 -21.04 -11.99 -12.03
C LYS A 101 -20.38 -10.75 -11.42
N LEU A 102 -19.52 -10.05 -12.17
CA LEU A 102 -18.74 -8.89 -11.70
C LEU A 102 -19.60 -7.73 -11.21
N GLY A 103 -20.69 -7.36 -11.91
CA GLY A 103 -21.63 -6.35 -11.43
C GLY A 103 -20.95 -5.06 -10.94
N ALA A 104 -21.02 -4.79 -9.63
CA ALA A 104 -20.37 -3.62 -8.98
C ALA A 104 -18.84 -3.63 -9.05
N LEU A 105 -18.21 -4.80 -9.18
CA LEU A 105 -16.76 -4.98 -9.30
C LEU A 105 -16.21 -4.51 -10.65
N ASN A 106 -17.05 -4.23 -11.65
CA ASN A 106 -16.58 -3.59 -12.87
C ASN A 106 -15.93 -2.21 -12.58
N SER A 107 -16.32 -1.56 -11.48
CA SER A 107 -15.69 -0.33 -11.01
C SER A 107 -14.22 -0.48 -10.60
N LEU A 108 -13.71 -1.70 -10.40
CA LEU A 108 -12.27 -1.94 -10.20
C LEU A 108 -11.47 -1.56 -11.45
N GLN A 109 -12.04 -1.62 -12.65
CA GLN A 109 -11.31 -1.30 -13.89
C GLN A 109 -11.06 0.20 -14.12
N ARG A 110 -11.43 1.07 -13.16
CA ARG A 110 -11.17 2.52 -13.25
C ARG A 110 -9.67 2.80 -13.24
N ASN A 111 -9.24 3.84 -13.96
CA ASN A 111 -7.86 4.34 -13.88
C ASN A 111 -7.51 4.71 -12.42
N VAL A 112 -6.23 4.54 -12.04
CA VAL A 112 -5.71 4.79 -10.68
C VAL A 112 -6.13 6.15 -10.11
N ASN A 113 -6.17 7.22 -10.90
CA ASN A 113 -6.58 8.54 -10.39
C ASN A 113 -8.06 8.56 -10.00
N ALA A 114 -8.94 7.94 -10.80
CA ALA A 114 -10.37 7.84 -10.48
C ALA A 114 -10.65 6.81 -9.39
N TYR A 115 -9.82 5.76 -9.31
CA TYR A 115 -9.82 4.75 -8.25
C TYR A 115 -9.54 5.44 -6.91
N MET A 116 -8.40 6.12 -6.78
CA MET A 116 -7.96 6.75 -5.53
C MET A 116 -8.81 7.94 -5.09
N ASN A 117 -9.44 8.65 -6.03
CA ASN A 117 -10.34 9.75 -5.72
C ASN A 117 -11.81 9.33 -5.53
N SER A 118 -12.10 8.03 -5.53
CA SER A 118 -13.46 7.52 -5.37
C SER A 118 -14.00 7.80 -3.97
N LYS A 119 -15.15 8.47 -3.87
CA LYS A 119 -15.83 8.76 -2.60
C LYS A 119 -16.89 7.72 -2.21
N SER A 120 -16.93 6.59 -2.92
CA SER A 120 -17.93 5.54 -2.69
C SER A 120 -17.62 4.77 -1.41
N LYS A 121 -18.55 4.76 -0.45
CA LYS A 121 -18.43 3.94 0.77
C LYS A 121 -18.24 2.44 0.47
N LYS A 122 -18.86 1.96 -0.60
CA LYS A 122 -18.76 0.56 -1.06
C LYS A 122 -17.37 0.21 -1.61
N PHE A 123 -16.57 1.21 -1.99
CA PHE A 123 -15.25 1.03 -2.56
C PHE A 123 -14.12 1.26 -1.56
N ALA A 124 -14.43 1.87 -0.42
CA ALA A 124 -13.44 2.25 0.58
C ALA A 124 -12.59 1.06 1.07
N ALA A 125 -13.19 -0.13 1.22
CA ALA A 125 -12.47 -1.33 1.64
C ALA A 125 -11.43 -1.79 0.60
N VAL A 126 -11.80 -1.84 -0.68
CA VAL A 126 -10.87 -2.22 -1.76
C VAL A 126 -9.79 -1.13 -1.96
N GLN A 127 -10.17 0.14 -1.80
CA GLN A 127 -9.20 1.22 -1.83
C GLN A 127 -8.18 1.11 -0.69
N ALA A 128 -8.63 0.82 0.53
CA ALA A 128 -7.77 0.59 1.68
C ALA A 128 -6.85 -0.60 1.46
N PHE A 129 -7.37 -1.71 0.91
CA PHE A 129 -6.57 -2.88 0.55
C PHE A 129 -5.46 -2.55 -0.44
N VAL A 130 -5.77 -1.82 -1.52
CA VAL A 130 -4.75 -1.43 -2.52
C VAL A 130 -3.70 -0.51 -1.92
N MET A 131 -4.09 0.45 -1.07
CA MET A 131 -3.15 1.31 -0.35
C MET A 131 -2.25 0.52 0.59
N ALA A 132 -2.82 -0.37 1.41
CA ALA A 132 -2.07 -1.21 2.33
C ALA A 132 -1.09 -2.12 1.58
N SER A 133 -1.54 -2.75 0.49
CA SER A 133 -0.70 -3.62 -0.35
C SER A 133 0.43 -2.86 -1.04
N ALA A 134 0.16 -1.63 -1.50
CA ALA A 134 1.18 -0.77 -2.08
C ALA A 134 2.22 -0.34 -1.03
N ASN A 135 1.78 0.04 0.17
CA ASN A 135 2.68 0.33 1.29
C ASN A 135 3.53 -0.89 1.66
N ALA A 136 2.93 -2.08 1.72
CA ALA A 136 3.65 -3.33 1.98
C ALA A 136 4.73 -3.60 0.94
N LYS A 137 4.42 -3.38 -0.34
CA LYS A 137 5.39 -3.51 -1.44
C LYS A 137 6.56 -2.53 -1.30
N VAL A 138 6.29 -1.27 -1.00
CA VAL A 138 7.34 -0.26 -0.78
C VAL A 138 8.20 -0.61 0.44
N ALA A 139 7.57 -1.05 1.54
CA ALA A 139 8.28 -1.45 2.75
C ALA A 139 9.14 -2.72 2.54
N GLN A 140 8.66 -3.67 1.73
CA GLN A 140 9.46 -4.84 1.33
C GLN A 140 10.68 -4.44 0.50
N ALA A 141 10.52 -3.51 -0.45
CA ALA A 141 11.66 -3.00 -1.23
C ALA A 141 12.70 -2.30 -0.32
N ALA A 142 12.25 -1.50 0.66
CA ALA A 142 13.15 -0.86 1.63
C ALA A 142 13.87 -1.87 2.53
N LEU A 143 13.22 -2.99 2.89
CA LEU A 143 13.86 -4.09 3.61
C LEU A 143 14.93 -4.79 2.76
N GLU A 144 14.66 -5.02 1.47
CA GLU A 144 15.65 -5.59 0.55
C GLU A 144 16.87 -4.68 0.41
N GLU A 145 16.66 -3.37 0.29
CA GLU A 145 17.74 -2.37 0.25
C GLU A 145 18.55 -2.34 1.55
N ALA A 146 17.89 -2.35 2.71
CA ALA A 146 18.59 -2.37 4.00
C ALA A 146 19.42 -3.65 4.20
N ASN A 147 18.91 -4.81 3.75
CA ASN A 147 19.67 -6.06 3.78
C ASN A 147 20.86 -6.06 2.81
N ALA A 148 20.72 -5.41 1.65
CA ALA A 148 21.84 -5.21 0.73
C ALA A 148 22.92 -4.33 1.38
N ALA A 149 22.54 -3.25 2.06
CA ALA A 149 23.48 -2.40 2.79
C ALA A 149 24.26 -3.19 3.88
N VAL A 150 23.59 -4.05 4.65
CA VAL A 150 24.29 -4.94 5.61
C VAL A 150 25.33 -5.80 4.91
N THR A 151 24.99 -6.38 3.75
CA THR A 151 25.91 -7.22 2.97
C THR A 151 27.13 -6.42 2.48
N ASP A 152 26.90 -5.20 1.98
CA ASP A 152 27.95 -4.32 1.48
C ASP A 152 28.89 -3.85 2.60
N GLU A 153 28.36 -3.45 3.76
CA GLU A 153 29.17 -3.04 4.91
C GLU A 153 29.96 -4.21 5.51
N GLN A 154 29.38 -5.41 5.55
CA GLN A 154 30.09 -6.62 5.95
C GLN A 154 31.22 -6.98 4.99
N ALA A 155 31.04 -6.78 3.68
CA ALA A 155 32.09 -7.00 2.69
C ALA A 155 33.27 -6.02 2.87
N LYS A 156 32.99 -4.74 3.15
CA LYS A 156 34.04 -3.75 3.48
C LYS A 156 34.80 -4.13 4.74
N LEU A 157 34.10 -4.55 5.79
CA LEU A 157 34.73 -5.02 7.02
C LEU A 157 35.65 -6.23 6.78
N ALA A 158 35.23 -7.17 5.94
CA ALA A 158 36.05 -8.32 5.56
C ALA A 158 37.32 -7.89 4.79
N ASP A 159 37.21 -6.93 3.88
CA ASP A 159 38.35 -6.41 3.13
C ASP A 159 39.37 -5.69 4.05
N LEU A 160 38.90 -4.83 4.96
CA LEU A 160 39.75 -4.16 5.94
C LEU A 160 40.49 -5.17 6.84
N ASN A 161 39.79 -6.22 7.31
CA ASN A 161 40.42 -7.29 8.08
C ASN A 161 41.47 -8.05 7.25
N ALA A 162 41.22 -8.30 5.97
CA ALA A 162 42.21 -8.92 5.09
C ALA A 162 43.44 -8.02 4.88
N GLN A 163 43.26 -6.70 4.78
CA GLN A 163 44.36 -5.73 4.72
C GLN A 163 45.17 -5.72 6.02
N LEU A 164 44.50 -5.78 7.18
CA LEU A 164 45.16 -5.86 8.49
C LEU A 164 46.01 -7.13 8.62
N GLU A 165 45.48 -8.29 8.22
CA GLU A 165 46.22 -9.55 8.18
C GLU A 165 47.43 -9.47 7.25
N ALA A 166 47.26 -8.89 6.05
CA ALA A 166 48.35 -8.71 5.10
C ALA A 166 49.45 -7.79 5.65
N ALA A 167 49.07 -6.67 6.28
CA ALA A 167 50.01 -5.76 6.94
C ALA A 167 50.77 -6.49 8.07
N ASN A 168 50.06 -7.26 8.89
CA ASN A 168 50.65 -8.06 9.97
C ASN A 168 51.65 -9.11 9.48
N ALA A 169 51.42 -9.72 8.32
CA ALA A 169 52.31 -10.70 7.71
C ALA A 169 53.63 -10.11 7.17
N LEU A 170 53.70 -8.79 6.92
CA LEU A 170 54.93 -8.15 6.43
C LEU A 170 56.04 -8.26 7.48
N THR A 171 57.23 -8.71 7.06
CA THR A 171 58.43 -8.70 7.90
C THR A 171 59.27 -7.47 7.54
N PRO A 172 59.29 -6.40 8.36
CA PRO A 172 60.09 -5.22 8.08
C PRO A 172 61.59 -5.56 8.15
N ALA A 173 62.38 -5.01 7.23
CA ALA A 173 63.83 -5.22 7.19
C ALA A 173 64.57 -4.15 8.00
N THR A 174 63.92 -3.01 8.25
CA THR A 174 64.48 -1.86 8.97
C THR A 174 63.55 -1.36 10.09
N PRO A 175 64.09 -0.68 11.12
CA PRO A 175 63.27 -0.05 12.15
C PRO A 175 62.31 1.03 11.62
N GLU A 176 62.69 1.71 10.54
CA GLU A 176 61.85 2.73 9.88
C GLU A 176 60.62 2.09 9.22
N GLU A 177 60.79 0.95 8.54
CA GLU A 177 59.69 0.16 7.98
C GLU A 177 58.80 -0.45 9.07
N GLU A 178 59.38 -0.84 10.21
CA GLU A 178 58.63 -1.33 11.36
C GLU A 178 57.71 -0.24 11.94
N ALA A 179 58.22 0.98 12.10
CA ALA A 179 57.43 2.12 12.55
C ALA A 179 56.33 2.49 11.54
N ALA A 180 56.63 2.44 10.24
CA ALA A 180 55.64 2.69 9.19
C ALA A 180 54.52 1.63 9.19
N LYS A 181 54.88 0.35 9.33
CA LYS A 181 53.92 -0.75 9.47
C LYS A 181 53.03 -0.57 10.70
N ALA A 182 53.61 -0.21 11.85
CA ALA A 182 52.85 0.03 13.08
C ALA A 182 51.84 1.18 12.90
N ALA A 183 52.22 2.25 12.21
CA ALA A 183 51.32 3.35 11.89
C ALA A 183 50.18 2.91 10.95
N GLN A 184 50.47 2.11 9.93
CA GLN A 184 49.46 1.55 9.02
C GLN A 184 48.47 0.63 9.75
N ILE A 185 48.96 -0.22 10.65
CA ILE A 185 48.10 -1.09 11.46
C ILE A 185 47.17 -0.25 12.33
N ALA A 186 47.69 0.78 13.02
CA ALA A 186 46.86 1.64 13.85
C ALA A 186 45.76 2.37 13.06
N ASP A 187 46.05 2.77 11.82
CA ASP A 187 45.06 3.37 10.92
C ASP A 187 44.00 2.36 10.46
N LEU A 188 44.41 1.14 10.08
CA LEU A 188 43.49 0.06 9.72
C LEU A 188 42.60 -0.35 10.90
N GLU A 189 43.13 -0.43 12.11
CA GLU A 189 42.35 -0.71 13.32
C GLU A 189 41.30 0.38 13.59
N ALA A 190 41.64 1.65 13.34
CA ALA A 190 40.67 2.75 13.45
C ALA A 190 39.58 2.63 12.37
N GLN A 191 39.94 2.36 11.12
CA GLN A 191 38.97 2.14 10.04
C GLN A 191 38.06 0.93 10.31
N ILE A 192 38.60 -0.15 10.88
CA ILE A 192 37.82 -1.33 11.29
C ILE A 192 36.80 -0.94 12.36
N ALA A 193 37.19 -0.19 13.39
CA ALA A 193 36.27 0.25 14.43
C ALA A 193 35.13 1.13 13.90
N ASP A 194 35.43 2.04 12.96
CA ASP A 194 34.42 2.85 12.28
C ASP A 194 33.50 1.96 11.41
N GLN A 195 34.06 0.98 10.72
CA GLN A 195 33.31 0.06 9.85
C GLN A 195 32.44 -0.92 10.66
N GLU A 196 32.87 -1.36 11.84
CA GLU A 196 32.04 -2.13 12.77
C GLU A 196 30.82 -1.34 13.24
N THR A 197 31.00 -0.02 13.46
CA THR A 197 29.89 0.89 13.77
C THR A 197 28.93 0.98 12.58
N ALA A 198 29.45 1.13 11.35
CA ALA A 198 28.63 1.17 10.14
C ALA A 198 27.84 -0.14 9.91
N VAL A 199 28.43 -1.30 10.20
CA VAL A 199 27.72 -2.60 10.15
C VAL A 199 26.59 -2.62 11.18
N ALA A 200 26.84 -2.18 12.42
CA ALA A 200 25.82 -2.14 13.47
C ALA A 200 24.65 -1.20 13.10
N ASP A 201 24.95 -0.04 12.52
CA ASP A 201 23.95 0.91 12.05
C ASP A 201 23.11 0.34 10.88
N ALA A 202 23.75 -0.37 9.94
CA ALA A 202 23.07 -1.04 8.84
C ALA A 202 22.15 -2.17 9.35
N GLU A 203 22.61 -2.97 10.32
CA GLU A 203 21.80 -4.02 10.95
C GLU A 203 20.58 -3.44 11.69
N ALA A 204 20.77 -2.33 12.40
CA ALA A 204 19.68 -1.62 13.06
C ALA A 204 18.65 -1.08 12.03
N ALA A 205 19.12 -0.55 10.90
CA ALA A 205 18.27 -0.10 9.81
C ALA A 205 17.48 -1.26 9.18
N ALA A 206 18.12 -2.42 8.95
CA ALA A 206 17.44 -3.62 8.45
C ALA A 206 16.37 -4.13 9.42
N ALA A 207 16.63 -4.12 10.73
CA ALA A 207 15.64 -4.49 11.75
C ALA A 207 14.44 -3.52 11.78
N ALA A 208 14.69 -2.22 11.61
CA ALA A 208 13.64 -1.21 11.50
C ALA A 208 12.81 -1.39 10.21
N ALA A 209 13.47 -1.65 9.08
CA ALA A 209 12.81 -1.92 7.81
C ALA A 209 11.96 -3.21 7.86
N GLN A 210 12.45 -4.24 8.54
CA GLN A 210 11.70 -5.48 8.76
C GLN A 210 10.41 -5.21 9.56
N SER A 211 10.53 -4.45 10.65
CA SER A 211 9.38 -4.07 11.47
C SER A 211 8.35 -3.26 10.66
N ALA A 212 8.82 -2.34 9.82
CA ALA A 212 7.95 -1.56 8.94
C ALA A 212 7.28 -2.43 7.86
N ALA A 213 8.00 -3.40 7.29
CA ALA A 213 7.44 -4.35 6.32
C ALA A 213 6.37 -5.25 6.96
N ASP A 214 6.61 -5.74 8.17
CA ASP A 214 5.65 -6.56 8.92
C ASP A 214 4.39 -5.77 9.28
N GLU A 215 4.53 -4.52 9.72
CA GLU A 215 3.40 -3.63 9.99
C GLU A 215 2.60 -3.32 8.72
N ALA A 216 3.28 -3.03 7.61
CA ALA A 216 2.64 -2.71 6.34
C ALA A 216 1.94 -3.93 5.71
N ALA A 217 2.40 -5.15 5.99
CA ALA A 217 1.78 -6.38 5.51
C ALA A 217 0.43 -6.71 6.19
N VAL A 218 0.08 -6.04 7.29
CA VAL A 218 -1.20 -6.28 7.96
C VAL A 218 -2.37 -5.90 7.04
N GLY A 219 -3.26 -6.87 6.78
CA GLY A 219 -4.45 -6.65 5.97
C GLY A 219 -4.23 -6.71 4.45
N THR A 220 -3.08 -7.23 4.00
CA THR A 220 -2.77 -7.44 2.57
C THR A 220 -2.97 -8.89 2.13
N ASP A 221 -3.46 -9.75 3.01
CA ASP A 221 -3.71 -11.16 2.76
C ASP A 221 -4.98 -11.41 1.93
N ASP A 222 -5.09 -12.62 1.37
CA ASP A 222 -6.22 -13.04 0.53
C ASP A 222 -7.58 -12.97 1.24
N ALA A 223 -7.63 -13.17 2.57
CA ALA A 223 -8.88 -13.06 3.31
C ALA A 223 -9.31 -11.59 3.41
N SER A 224 -8.36 -10.69 3.70
CA SER A 224 -8.61 -9.24 3.68
C SER A 224 -9.07 -8.74 2.30
N LEU A 225 -8.49 -9.26 1.22
CA LEU A 225 -8.96 -8.98 -0.14
C LEU A 225 -10.40 -9.46 -0.35
N LYS A 226 -10.68 -10.72 0.02
CA LYS A 226 -12.01 -11.29 -0.14
C LYS A 226 -13.07 -10.50 0.63
N ASP A 227 -12.81 -10.15 1.88
CA ASP A 227 -13.69 -9.32 2.70
C ASP A 227 -13.93 -7.94 2.06
N ALA A 228 -12.89 -7.33 1.49
CA ALA A 228 -13.01 -6.06 0.77
C ALA A 228 -13.87 -6.19 -0.51
N LEU A 229 -13.72 -7.27 -1.26
CA LEU A 229 -14.52 -7.55 -2.45
C LEU A 229 -15.98 -7.82 -2.10
N GLU A 230 -16.25 -8.59 -1.04
CA GLU A 230 -17.60 -8.88 -0.56
C GLU A 230 -18.33 -7.62 -0.07
N ALA A 231 -17.61 -6.67 0.56
CA ALA A 231 -18.19 -5.39 0.98
C ALA A 231 -18.75 -4.55 -0.19
N MET A 232 -18.11 -4.67 -1.36
CA MET A 232 -18.53 -4.01 -2.61
C MET A 232 -19.56 -4.83 -3.40
N ALA A 233 -19.38 -6.15 -3.45
CA ALA A 233 -20.10 -7.00 -4.36
C ALA A 233 -21.60 -7.07 -4.00
N ASN A 234 -22.44 -7.05 -5.03
CA ASN A 234 -23.89 -7.31 -4.87
C ASN A 234 -24.22 -8.81 -5.01
N LYS A 235 -23.19 -9.65 -5.20
CA LYS A 235 -23.25 -11.09 -5.46
C LYS A 235 -22.11 -11.77 -4.70
N PRO A 236 -22.23 -13.09 -4.41
CA PRO A 236 -21.12 -13.83 -3.81
C PRO A 236 -19.85 -13.71 -4.64
N VAL A 237 -18.72 -13.53 -3.95
CA VAL A 237 -17.38 -13.53 -4.53
C VAL A 237 -16.90 -14.98 -4.55
N ASP A 238 -16.85 -15.57 -5.74
CA ASP A 238 -16.27 -16.90 -5.97
C ASP A 238 -14.78 -16.78 -6.31
N ASP A 239 -14.05 -17.90 -6.31
CA ASP A 239 -12.60 -17.89 -6.51
C ASP A 239 -12.19 -17.31 -7.88
N GLU A 240 -13.03 -17.48 -8.90
CA GLU A 240 -12.82 -16.91 -10.23
C GLU A 240 -12.92 -15.37 -10.21
N VAL A 241 -13.89 -14.82 -9.45
CA VAL A 241 -14.03 -13.38 -9.25
C VAL A 241 -12.89 -12.82 -8.39
N THR A 242 -12.44 -13.56 -7.37
CA THR A 242 -11.29 -13.16 -6.55
C THR A 242 -10.01 -13.11 -7.40
N GLN A 243 -9.73 -14.14 -8.20
CA GLN A 243 -8.56 -14.16 -9.06
C GLN A 243 -8.60 -13.03 -10.10
N TRP A 244 -9.75 -12.80 -10.73
CA TRP A 244 -9.90 -11.67 -11.65
C TRP A 244 -9.64 -10.33 -10.96
N ALA A 245 -10.12 -10.17 -9.72
CA ALA A 245 -9.90 -8.95 -8.95
C ALA A 245 -8.43 -8.79 -8.56
N GLN A 246 -7.75 -9.86 -8.14
CA GLN A 246 -6.30 -9.87 -7.88
C GLN A 246 -5.55 -9.36 -9.12
N ASP A 247 -5.77 -9.99 -10.29
CA ASP A 247 -5.09 -9.60 -11.54
C ASP A 247 -5.30 -8.11 -11.90
N VAL A 248 -6.50 -7.56 -11.64
CA VAL A 248 -6.80 -6.14 -11.90
C VAL A 248 -6.22 -5.20 -10.84
N LEU A 249 -6.12 -5.65 -9.60
CA LEU A 249 -5.63 -4.86 -8.48
C LEU A 249 -4.10 -4.87 -8.41
N ASP A 250 -3.43 -5.94 -8.83
CA ASP A 250 -1.97 -6.04 -8.89
C ASP A 250 -1.36 -4.87 -9.68
N GLU A 251 -1.87 -4.62 -10.90
CA GLU A 251 -1.41 -3.49 -11.71
C GLU A 251 -1.63 -2.14 -11.02
N LYS A 252 -2.67 -2.01 -10.19
CA LYS A 252 -2.93 -0.77 -9.44
C LYS A 252 -2.05 -0.64 -8.22
N ILE A 253 -1.80 -1.75 -7.53
CA ILE A 253 -0.91 -1.80 -6.39
C ILE A 253 0.47 -1.33 -6.85
N ASP A 254 0.94 -1.81 -8.01
CA ASP A 254 2.18 -1.33 -8.64
C ASP A 254 2.13 0.18 -8.92
N GLN A 255 1.09 0.66 -9.62
CA GLN A 255 0.96 2.09 -9.94
C GLN A 255 0.83 3.01 -8.71
N VAL A 256 0.27 2.50 -7.61
CA VAL A 256 0.16 3.24 -6.35
C VAL A 256 1.49 3.18 -5.61
N ALA A 257 2.16 2.03 -5.59
CA ALA A 257 3.49 1.87 -5.01
C ALA A 257 4.50 2.80 -5.68
N ASP A 258 4.51 2.89 -7.02
CA ASP A 258 5.38 3.80 -7.77
C ASP A 258 5.18 5.28 -7.40
N LYS A 259 3.97 5.66 -6.97
CA LYS A 259 3.65 7.02 -6.51
C LYS A 259 3.97 7.25 -5.03
N LEU A 260 4.09 6.17 -4.26
CA LEU A 260 4.41 6.20 -2.83
C LEU A 260 5.90 6.05 -2.57
N ALA A 261 6.60 5.37 -3.49
CA ALA A 261 8.04 5.29 -3.46
C ALA A 261 8.63 6.71 -3.40
N PRO A 262 9.64 6.95 -2.56
CA PRO A 262 10.30 8.25 -2.54
C PRO A 262 10.76 8.57 -3.96
N ALA A 263 10.43 9.78 -4.44
CA ALA A 263 10.89 10.23 -5.75
C ALA A 263 12.42 10.12 -5.76
N ASP A 264 12.94 9.29 -6.66
CA ASP A 264 14.38 9.21 -6.91
C ASP A 264 14.88 10.63 -7.21
N PRO A 265 15.73 11.24 -6.36
CA PRO A 265 16.25 12.57 -6.62
C PRO A 265 17.18 12.62 -7.85
N ALA A 266 17.44 11.49 -8.52
CA ALA A 266 18.28 11.42 -9.71
C ALA A 266 17.57 11.75 -11.04
N ALA A 267 16.27 12.10 -11.03
CA ALA A 267 15.52 12.42 -12.25
C ALA A 267 15.24 13.92 -12.48
N GLU A 268 15.94 14.83 -11.81
CA GLU A 268 16.12 16.19 -12.31
C GLU A 268 17.36 16.22 -13.20
N GLU A 269 17.18 15.86 -14.48
CA GLU A 269 18.14 16.24 -15.51
C GLU A 269 18.32 17.77 -15.47
N PRO A 270 19.56 18.30 -15.45
CA PRO A 270 19.77 19.72 -15.61
C PRO A 270 19.27 20.11 -17.01
N ASP A 271 18.22 20.93 -17.05
CA ASP A 271 17.80 21.67 -18.25
C ASP A 271 19.00 22.49 -18.72
N GLU A 272 19.71 21.96 -19.73
CA GLU A 272 20.70 22.66 -20.51
C GLU A 272 20.01 23.86 -21.18
N THR A 273 19.96 24.99 -20.49
CA THR A 273 19.80 26.27 -21.19
C THR A 273 21.10 26.54 -21.93
N GLU A 274 21.13 26.06 -23.17
CA GLU A 274 22.09 26.42 -24.21
C GLU A 274 22.37 27.92 -24.18
N GLU A 275 23.66 28.25 -24.02
CA GLU A 275 24.22 29.51 -24.47
C GLU A 275 23.97 29.63 -25.98
N THR A 276 23.15 30.60 -26.38
CA THR A 276 23.18 31.13 -27.75
C THR A 276 23.60 32.59 -27.72
N GLU A 277 24.85 32.79 -28.16
CA GLU A 277 25.47 33.96 -28.82
C GLU A 277 25.34 35.37 -28.22
#